data_AF-A0A4P7RD80-F1
#
_entry.id   AF-A0A4P7RD80-F1
#
_cell.length_a   1.000
_cell.length_b   1.000
_cell.length_c   1.000
_cell.angle_alpha   90.00
_cell.angle_beta   90.00
_cell.angle_gamma   90.00
#
_symmetry.space_group_name_H-M   'P 1'
#
loop_
_entity.id
_entity.type
_entity.pdbx_description
1 polymer ?
#
loop_
_entity_poly.entity_id
_entity_poly.type
_entity_poly.pdbx_seq_one_letter_code
_entity_poly.pdbx_strand_id
1 'polypeptide(L)'
;MPDTDTRTSENASAPFFKRVSTWWRALAVFLALVVMLGLAAGTSMLFQLRDQIQHLQTRLTEVPQVRDISVLLDEQQRPAMLITVTPQQGSMLIQRLNEVKEGREDSMQIWALKEGAEPRSLGVITSKYKTLEMPIAPEALQGVNELGISAEERGGVSASNGPRLPWLFKGWLVRKAQ
;
A
#
# COMPACT_ATOMS: atom_id res chain seq x y z
N MET A 1 58.79 -11.70 -93.14
CA MET A 1 57.91 -12.87 -93.32
C MET A 1 58.78 -14.11 -93.43
N PRO A 2 58.57 -15.15 -92.62
CA PRO A 2 57.56 -15.28 -91.54
C PRO A 2 58.17 -14.99 -90.15
N ASP A 3 57.47 -14.35 -89.20
CA ASP A 3 56.26 -14.74 -88.45
C ASP A 3 56.61 -15.86 -87.45
N THR A 4 56.38 -15.76 -86.14
CA THR A 4 55.06 -15.79 -85.48
C THR A 4 55.32 -15.45 -84.00
N ASP A 5 54.86 -14.33 -83.45
CA ASP A 5 53.53 -14.10 -82.85
C ASP A 5 53.37 -14.59 -81.39
N THR A 6 52.83 -13.69 -80.55
CA THR A 6 52.01 -13.96 -79.35
C THR A 6 52.74 -14.46 -78.07
N ARG A 7 52.49 -14.00 -76.83
CA ARG A 7 51.35 -13.29 -76.23
C ARG A 7 51.79 -12.35 -75.10
N THR A 8 51.21 -11.17 -75.07
CA THR A 8 50.86 -10.44 -73.85
C THR A 8 49.94 -11.30 -72.97
N SER A 9 50.21 -11.38 -71.68
CA SER A 9 49.17 -11.67 -70.67
C SER A 9 49.50 -10.91 -69.40
N GLU A 10 49.11 -9.63 -69.45
CA GLU A 10 48.55 -8.91 -68.33
C GLU A 10 47.39 -9.73 -67.73
N ASN A 11 47.46 -10.05 -66.44
CA ASN A 11 46.37 -10.42 -65.52
C ASN A 11 46.96 -11.27 -64.41
N ALA A 12 46.58 -11.13 -63.16
CA ALA A 12 45.72 -10.20 -62.47
C ALA A 12 46.13 -10.39 -61.02
N SER A 13 45.96 -9.37 -60.18
CA SER A 13 45.86 -9.58 -58.75
C SER A 13 44.86 -10.70 -58.54
N ALA A 14 45.34 -11.89 -58.17
CA ALA A 14 44.46 -13.00 -57.89
C ALA A 14 43.49 -12.47 -56.83
N PRO A 15 42.17 -12.46 -57.09
CA PRO A 15 41.26 -12.21 -56.01
C PRO A 15 41.54 -13.34 -55.01
N PHE A 16 42.15 -12.98 -53.89
CA PHE A 16 42.13 -13.82 -52.70
C PHE A 16 40.65 -13.87 -52.32
N PHE A 17 39.90 -14.74 -53.00
CA PHE A 17 38.66 -15.26 -52.48
C PHE A 17 39.10 -16.00 -51.23
N LYS A 18 39.08 -15.27 -50.10
CA LYS A 18 39.06 -15.85 -48.76
C LYS A 18 37.82 -16.73 -48.76
N ARG A 19 37.98 -17.97 -49.23
CA ARG A 19 37.04 -19.05 -49.01
C ARG A 19 37.00 -19.16 -47.50
N VAL A 20 35.99 -18.52 -46.92
CA VAL A 20 35.67 -18.62 -45.51
C VAL A 20 35.63 -20.10 -45.21
N SER A 21 36.60 -20.54 -44.40
CA SER A 21 36.77 -21.93 -44.00
C SER A 21 35.41 -22.47 -43.58
N THR A 22 35.07 -23.67 -44.02
CA THR A 22 33.80 -24.33 -43.67
C THR A 22 33.57 -24.34 -42.16
N TRP A 23 34.66 -24.38 -41.37
CA TRP A 23 34.65 -24.21 -39.91
C TRP A 23 34.11 -22.84 -39.48
N TRP A 24 34.61 -21.74 -40.06
CA TRP A 24 34.14 -20.38 -39.75
C TRP A 24 32.67 -20.18 -40.12
N ARG A 25 32.20 -20.85 -41.17
CA ARG A 25 30.78 -20.85 -41.54
C ARG A 25 29.94 -21.63 -40.52
N ALA A 26 30.41 -22.80 -40.06
CA ALA A 26 29.76 -23.57 -39.02
C ALA A 26 29.70 -22.80 -37.68
N LEU A 27 30.80 -22.13 -37.31
CA LEU A 27 30.88 -21.29 -36.12
C LEU A 27 29.92 -20.10 -36.21
N ALA A 28 29.84 -19.44 -37.37
CA ALA A 28 28.91 -18.34 -37.60
C ALA A 28 27.44 -18.78 -37.53
N VAL A 29 27.10 -19.95 -38.10
CA VAL A 29 25.74 -20.52 -38.03
C VAL A 29 25.39 -20.89 -36.58
N PHE A 30 26.34 -21.47 -35.83
CA PHE A 30 26.13 -21.78 -34.42
C PHE A 30 25.92 -20.51 -33.58
N LEU A 31 26.75 -19.47 -33.76
CA LEU A 31 26.58 -18.18 -33.11
C LEU A 31 25.25 -17.51 -33.48
N ALA A 32 24.86 -17.56 -34.76
CA ALA A 32 23.57 -17.05 -35.21
C ALA A 32 22.39 -17.78 -34.56
N LEU A 33 22.48 -19.11 -34.40
CA LEU A 33 21.50 -19.91 -33.67
C LEU A 33 21.47 -19.53 -32.18
N VAL A 34 22.62 -19.36 -31.53
CA VAL A 34 22.70 -18.93 -30.13
C VAL A 34 22.10 -17.54 -29.93
N VAL A 35 22.37 -16.60 -30.84
CA VAL A 35 21.76 -15.26 -30.82
C VAL A 35 20.25 -15.33 -31.05
N MET A 36 19.79 -16.19 -31.96
CA MET A 36 18.36 -16.38 -32.24
C MET A 36 17.61 -17.00 -31.05
N LEU A 37 18.22 -17.96 -30.34
CA LEU A 37 17.67 -18.52 -29.10
C LEU A 37 17.76 -17.51 -27.93
N GLY A 38 18.82 -16.72 -27.84
CA GLY A 38 19.00 -15.69 -26.81
C GLY A 38 18.01 -14.54 -26.93
N LEU A 39 17.67 -14.14 -28.17
CA LEU A 39 16.64 -13.12 -28.44
C LEU A 39 15.23 -13.61 -28.09
N ALA A 40 14.92 -14.90 -28.25
CA ALA A 40 13.61 -15.46 -27.92
C ALA A 40 13.32 -15.50 -26.40
N ALA A 41 14.35 -15.53 -25.56
CA ALA A 41 14.21 -15.55 -24.09
C ALA A 41 14.27 -14.15 -23.44
N GLY A 42 14.83 -13.15 -24.11
CA GLY A 42 15.06 -11.81 -23.55
C GLY A 42 13.85 -10.89 -23.51
N THR A 43 12.80 -11.17 -24.28
CA THR A 43 11.63 -10.29 -24.37
C THR A 43 10.63 -10.52 -23.23
N SER A 44 10.51 -11.73 -22.70
CA SER A 44 9.37 -12.12 -21.86
C SER A 44 9.36 -11.49 -20.47
N MET A 45 10.53 -11.26 -19.85
CA MET A 45 10.62 -10.65 -18.51
C MET A 45 10.41 -9.13 -18.52
N LEU A 46 10.81 -8.43 -19.60
CA LEU A 46 10.65 -6.98 -19.70
C LEU A 46 9.20 -6.56 -19.92
N PHE A 47 8.39 -7.39 -20.58
CA PHE A 47 6.95 -7.14 -20.75
C PHE A 47 6.14 -7.43 -19.49
N GLN A 48 6.50 -8.47 -18.71
CA GLN A 48 5.81 -8.80 -17.44
C GLN A 48 5.98 -7.76 -16.34
N LEU A 49 7.07 -6.99 -16.35
CA LEU A 49 7.29 -5.89 -15.41
C LEU A 49 6.40 -4.68 -15.73
N ARG A 50 6.00 -4.47 -16.99
CA ARG A 50 5.17 -3.33 -17.41
C ARG A 50 3.71 -3.46 -16.98
N ASP A 51 3.15 -4.68 -17.02
CA ASP A 51 1.77 -4.91 -16.58
C ASP A 51 1.62 -4.79 -15.07
N GLN A 52 2.57 -5.27 -14.27
CA GLN A 52 2.51 -5.16 -12.80
C GLN A 52 2.61 -3.72 -12.29
N ILE A 53 3.26 -2.82 -13.02
CA ILE A 53 3.34 -1.40 -12.64
C ILE A 53 1.99 -0.70 -12.84
N GLN A 54 1.21 -1.07 -13.85
CA GLN A 54 -0.12 -0.49 -14.04
C GLN A 54 -1.07 -0.91 -12.91
N HIS A 55 -1.04 -2.17 -12.48
CA HIS A 55 -1.91 -2.65 -11.40
C HIS A 55 -1.57 -2.04 -10.02
N LEU A 56 -0.33 -1.57 -9.82
CA LEU A 56 0.07 -0.80 -8.63
C LEU A 56 -0.21 0.70 -8.76
N GLN A 57 -0.13 1.27 -9.97
CA GLN A 57 -0.47 2.67 -10.22
C GLN A 57 -1.99 2.95 -10.15
N THR A 58 -2.85 1.97 -10.47
CA THR A 58 -4.31 2.11 -10.28
C THR A 58 -4.75 2.12 -8.80
N ARG A 59 -3.84 1.84 -7.86
CA ARG A 59 -4.10 1.98 -6.42
C ARG A 59 -3.67 3.34 -5.84
N LEU A 60 -3.15 4.27 -6.65
CA LEU A 60 -2.64 5.56 -6.16
C LEU A 60 -3.35 6.80 -6.73
N THR A 61 -4.24 6.68 -7.73
CA THR A 61 -4.75 7.87 -8.42
C THR A 61 -6.10 8.39 -7.93
N GLU A 62 -7.00 7.61 -7.31
CA GLU A 62 -8.28 8.18 -6.85
C GLU A 62 -8.78 7.54 -5.57
N VAL A 63 -8.77 8.34 -4.51
CA VAL A 63 -9.96 8.80 -3.76
C VAL A 63 -9.41 9.42 -2.47
N PRO A 64 -9.81 10.64 -2.08
CA PRO A 64 -9.60 11.14 -0.73
C PRO A 64 -10.18 10.10 0.24
N GLN A 65 -9.31 9.27 0.81
CA GLN A 65 -9.67 8.37 1.90
C GLN A 65 -10.11 9.32 2.99
N VAL A 66 -11.41 9.55 3.13
CA VAL A 66 -11.97 10.45 4.14
C VAL A 66 -11.53 9.86 5.47
N ARG A 67 -10.42 10.36 6.00
CA ARG A 67 -9.81 9.90 7.23
C ARG A 67 -10.30 10.86 8.29
N ASP A 68 -11.26 10.38 9.07
CA ASP A 68 -11.65 11.08 10.28
C ASP A 68 -10.63 10.68 11.36
N ILE A 69 -9.96 11.67 11.92
CA ILE A 69 -8.89 11.49 12.90
C ILE A 69 -9.31 12.16 14.20
N SER A 70 -9.12 11.49 15.32
CA SER A 70 -9.30 12.11 16.62
C SER A 70 -8.10 11.80 17.51
N VAL A 71 -7.52 12.84 18.10
CA VAL A 71 -6.53 12.69 19.16
C VAL A 71 -7.26 12.87 20.47
N LEU A 72 -7.36 11.79 21.24
CA LEU A 72 -7.98 11.83 22.55
C LEU A 72 -6.96 12.20 23.61
N LEU A 73 -7.32 13.19 24.41
CA LEU A 73 -6.52 13.77 25.46
C LEU A 73 -6.97 13.22 26.81
N ASP A 74 -6.02 13.04 27.75
CA ASP A 74 -6.30 12.75 29.15
C ASP A 74 -6.82 13.99 29.91
N GLU A 75 -7.19 13.82 31.18
CA GLU A 75 -7.62 14.92 32.06
C GLU A 75 -6.55 16.02 32.21
N GLN A 76 -5.27 15.70 32.00
CA GLN A 76 -4.15 16.65 32.01
C GLN A 76 -3.86 17.23 30.62
N GLN A 77 -4.76 17.06 29.64
CA GLN A 77 -4.65 17.54 28.27
C GLN A 77 -3.45 16.96 27.50
N ARG A 78 -2.96 15.78 27.87
CA ARG A 78 -1.88 15.08 27.16
C ARG A 78 -2.46 14.07 26.17
N PRO A 79 -1.87 13.93 24.97
CA PRO A 79 -2.28 12.90 24.02
C PRO A 79 -2.17 11.49 24.60
N ALA A 80 -3.28 10.77 24.64
CA ALA A 80 -3.36 9.42 25.19
C ALA A 80 -3.68 8.38 24.12
N MET A 81 -4.58 8.70 23.19
CA MET A 81 -5.03 7.79 22.14
C MET A 81 -5.16 8.54 20.81
N LEU A 82 -4.87 7.85 19.71
CA LEU A 82 -5.10 8.29 18.34
C LEU A 82 -6.13 7.36 17.72
N ILE A 83 -7.23 7.92 17.24
CA ILE A 83 -8.26 7.22 16.52
C ILE A 83 -8.18 7.62 15.05
N THR A 84 -8.13 6.63 14.16
CA THR A 84 -8.21 6.81 12.71
C THR A 84 -9.39 6.00 12.20
N VAL A 85 -10.35 6.66 11.58
CA VAL A 85 -11.51 6.02 10.97
C VAL A 85 -11.30 5.93 9.47
N THR A 86 -11.54 4.74 8.91
CA THR A 86 -11.61 4.52 7.47
C THR A 86 -13.05 4.15 7.10
N PRO A 87 -13.92 5.12 6.77
CA PRO A 87 -15.35 4.89 6.53
C PRO A 87 -15.62 3.97 5.33
N GLN A 88 -14.74 3.96 4.32
CA GLN A 88 -14.85 3.03 3.18
C GLN A 88 -14.65 1.57 3.58
N GLN A 89 -13.83 1.32 4.60
CA GLN A 89 -13.53 -0.03 5.10
C GLN A 89 -14.47 -0.40 6.26
N GLY A 90 -15.24 0.56 6.79
CA GLY A 90 -16.04 0.35 8.00
C GLY A 90 -15.18 -0.06 9.19
N SER A 91 -13.95 0.45 9.26
CA SER A 91 -13.01 0.12 10.34
C SER A 91 -12.48 1.36 11.05
N MET A 92 -12.20 1.20 12.33
CA MET A 92 -11.60 2.19 13.20
C MET A 92 -10.34 1.59 13.81
N LEU A 93 -9.22 2.29 13.63
CA LEU A 93 -7.95 2.00 14.27
C LEU A 93 -7.78 2.88 15.49
N ILE A 94 -7.50 2.27 16.63
CA ILE A 94 -7.24 2.91 17.91
C ILE A 94 -5.80 2.61 18.27
N GLN A 95 -4.97 3.64 18.32
CA GLN A 95 -3.57 3.54 18.69
C GLN A 95 -3.32 4.26 20.00
N ARG A 96 -2.74 3.56 20.95
CA ARG A 96 -2.32 4.12 22.22
C ARG A 96 -1.03 4.91 22.07
N LEU A 97 -1.03 6.14 22.57
CA LEU A 97 0.11 7.07 22.52
C LEU A 97 0.85 7.17 23.86
N ASN A 98 0.20 6.81 24.97
CA ASN A 98 0.76 6.87 26.31
C ASN A 98 1.13 5.47 26.87
N GLU A 99 1.91 5.44 27.95
CA GLU A 99 2.24 4.20 28.68
C GLU A 99 1.46 4.07 30.00
N VAL A 100 0.50 4.96 30.23
CA VAL A 100 -0.37 4.93 31.42
C VAL A 100 -1.20 3.65 31.37
N LYS A 101 -1.14 2.88 32.46
CA LYS A 101 -1.93 1.67 32.62
C LYS A 101 -3.28 2.09 33.21
N GLU A 102 -4.33 2.10 32.39
CA GLU A 102 -5.69 2.18 32.91
C GLU A 102 -5.97 0.96 33.78
N GLY A 103 -6.85 1.10 34.78
CA GLY A 103 -7.17 0.08 35.77
C GLY A 103 -7.35 -1.30 35.12
N ARG A 104 -6.63 -2.31 35.63
CA ARG A 104 -6.48 -3.63 34.98
C ARG A 104 -7.79 -4.41 34.81
N GLU A 105 -8.90 -3.94 35.37
CA GLU A 105 -10.19 -4.64 35.42
C GLU A 105 -11.31 -3.93 34.66
N ASP A 106 -11.10 -2.71 34.16
CA ASP A 106 -12.16 -1.90 33.55
C ASP A 106 -12.17 -2.08 32.03
N SER A 107 -13.36 -2.35 31.48
CA SER A 107 -13.55 -2.39 30.03
C SER A 107 -13.68 -0.95 29.55
N MET A 108 -12.82 -0.50 28.65
CA MET A 108 -12.97 0.85 28.10
C MET A 108 -14.01 0.84 26.99
N GLN A 109 -14.86 1.86 26.94
CA GLN A 109 -15.88 1.99 25.89
C GLN A 109 -15.68 3.28 25.12
N ILE A 110 -15.79 3.19 23.79
CA ILE A 110 -15.70 4.34 22.89
C ILE A 110 -17.10 4.87 22.63
N TRP A 111 -17.20 6.19 22.58
CA TRP A 111 -18.42 6.94 22.37
C TRP A 111 -18.28 7.93 21.23
N ALA A 112 -19.34 8.03 20.44
CA ALA A 112 -19.58 9.10 19.49
C ALA A 112 -20.39 10.19 20.19
N LEU A 113 -19.85 11.41 20.21
CA LEU A 113 -20.51 12.58 20.77
C LEU A 113 -20.95 13.52 19.65
N LYS A 114 -22.25 13.77 19.61
CA LYS A 114 -22.87 14.75 18.74
C LYS A 114 -23.43 15.88 19.60
N GLU A 115 -23.26 17.10 19.13
CA GLU A 115 -23.76 18.28 19.83
C GLU A 115 -25.29 18.21 20.01
N GLY A 116 -25.75 18.34 21.25
CA GLY A 116 -27.18 18.27 21.60
C GLY A 116 -27.80 16.88 21.56
N ALA A 117 -27.02 15.80 21.41
CA ALA A 117 -27.51 14.42 21.43
C ALA A 117 -26.81 13.58 22.52
N GLU A 118 -27.45 12.48 22.92
CA GLU A 118 -26.85 11.54 23.87
C GLU A 118 -25.63 10.83 23.26
N PRO A 119 -24.59 10.53 24.05
CA PRO A 119 -23.44 9.77 23.58
C PRO A 119 -23.86 8.38 23.08
N ARG A 120 -23.43 8.03 21.86
CA ARG A 120 -23.69 6.73 21.25
C ARG A 120 -22.48 5.82 21.42
N SER A 121 -22.69 4.60 21.92
CA SER A 121 -21.58 3.63 21.99
C SER A 121 -21.13 3.20 20.61
N LEU A 122 -19.81 3.21 20.41
CA LEU A 122 -19.15 2.67 19.21
C LEU A 122 -18.56 1.29 19.43
N GLY A 123 -18.44 0.85 20.69
CA GLY A 123 -17.94 -0.47 21.04
C GLY A 123 -16.98 -0.47 22.23
N VAL A 124 -16.65 -1.68 22.69
CA VAL A 124 -15.79 -1.92 23.85
C VAL A 124 -14.37 -2.24 23.39
N ILE A 125 -13.40 -1.53 23.94
CA ILE A 125 -11.96 -1.80 23.78
C ILE A 125 -11.60 -2.95 24.71
N THR A 126 -11.48 -4.14 24.13
CA THR A 126 -11.16 -5.39 24.86
C THR A 126 -9.67 -5.73 24.83
N SER A 127 -8.89 -5.03 24.01
CA SER A 127 -7.48 -5.34 23.75
C SER A 127 -6.54 -4.58 24.68
N LYS A 128 -5.55 -5.31 25.22
CA LYS A 128 -4.41 -4.76 25.98
C LYS A 128 -3.26 -4.33 25.07
N TYR A 129 -3.39 -4.47 23.75
CA TYR A 129 -2.35 -4.17 22.78
C TYR A 129 -2.26 -2.65 22.49
N LYS A 130 -1.10 -2.22 21.97
CA LYS A 130 -0.85 -0.81 21.62
C LYS A 130 -1.74 -0.31 20.47
N THR A 131 -2.22 -1.21 19.61
CA THR A 131 -3.14 -0.88 18.52
C THR A 131 -4.29 -1.88 18.51
N LEU A 132 -5.51 -1.38 18.33
CA LEU A 132 -6.74 -2.15 18.18
C LEU A 132 -7.46 -1.70 16.91
N GLU A 133 -7.89 -2.65 16.10
CA GLU A 133 -8.83 -2.41 15.01
C GLU A 133 -10.21 -2.92 15.41
N MET A 134 -11.24 -2.11 15.16
CA MET A 134 -12.63 -2.46 15.47
C MET A 134 -13.54 -2.11 14.28
N PRO A 135 -14.53 -2.95 13.93
CA PRO A 135 -15.53 -2.59 12.94
C PRO A 135 -16.39 -1.44 13.45
N ILE A 136 -16.72 -0.50 12.56
CA ILE A 136 -17.59 0.63 12.85
C ILE A 136 -18.57 0.86 11.71
N ALA A 137 -19.84 1.03 12.07
CA ALA A 137 -20.88 1.45 11.14
C ALA A 137 -20.65 2.93 10.76
N PRO A 138 -20.51 3.28 9.47
CA PRO A 138 -20.33 4.68 9.05
C PRO A 138 -21.44 5.61 9.54
N GLU A 139 -22.66 5.08 9.70
CA GLU A 139 -23.83 5.80 10.20
C GLU A 139 -23.67 6.21 11.66
N ALA A 140 -22.84 5.50 12.44
CA ALA A 140 -22.56 5.83 13.83
C ALA A 140 -21.71 7.09 13.99
N LEU A 141 -21.02 7.52 12.93
CA LEU A 141 -20.15 8.71 12.90
C LEU A 141 -20.77 9.92 12.20
N GLN A 142 -21.99 9.79 11.68
CA GLN A 142 -22.68 10.88 10.99
C GLN A 142 -23.03 12.02 11.94
N GLY A 143 -22.47 13.20 11.67
CA GLY A 143 -22.67 14.40 12.49
C GLY A 143 -22.02 14.33 13.88
N VAL A 144 -21.05 13.45 14.07
CA VAL A 144 -20.22 13.37 15.27
C VAL A 144 -19.15 14.45 15.23
N ASN A 145 -19.02 15.21 16.31
CA ASN A 145 -18.05 16.30 16.43
C ASN A 145 -16.88 15.91 17.35
N GLU A 146 -17.12 15.01 18.29
CA GLU A 146 -16.16 14.62 19.31
C GLU A 146 -16.24 13.10 19.57
N LEU A 147 -15.11 12.50 19.91
CA LEU A 147 -15.02 11.13 20.38
C LEU A 147 -14.57 11.13 21.84
N GLY A 148 -15.05 10.15 22.59
CA GLY A 148 -14.72 10.00 24.00
C GLY A 148 -14.57 8.55 24.42
N ILE A 149 -13.79 8.32 25.45
CA ILE A 149 -13.61 7.02 26.08
C ILE A 149 -13.90 7.14 27.56
N SER A 150 -14.72 6.23 28.08
CA SER A 150 -14.95 6.05 29.51
C SER A 150 -14.44 4.68 29.95
N ALA A 151 -14.07 4.57 31.23
CA ALA A 151 -14.04 3.27 31.89
C ALA A 151 -15.48 2.78 31.98
N GLU A 152 -15.74 1.49 31.83
CA GLU A 152 -17.04 0.89 32.07
C GLU A 152 -16.85 -0.43 32.84
N GLU A 153 -17.93 -0.88 33.47
CA GLU A 153 -17.97 -2.21 34.09
C GLU A 153 -17.69 -3.30 33.04
N ARG A 154 -17.28 -4.49 33.52
CA ARG A 154 -16.92 -5.61 32.64
C ARG A 154 -18.06 -5.93 31.67
N GLY A 155 -17.78 -5.79 30.37
CA GLY A 155 -18.75 -6.02 29.29
C GLY A 155 -19.35 -4.76 28.67
N GLY A 156 -19.04 -3.58 29.21
CA GLY A 156 -19.52 -2.30 28.71
C GLY A 156 -20.99 -2.04 29.02
N VAL A 157 -21.50 -0.93 28.51
CA VAL A 157 -22.90 -0.50 28.65
C VAL A 157 -23.60 -0.50 27.30
N SER A 158 -24.92 -0.76 27.31
CA SER A 158 -25.75 -0.79 26.11
C SER A 158 -25.65 0.50 25.32
N ALA A 159 -25.69 0.42 23.98
CA ALA A 159 -25.36 1.54 23.09
C ALA A 159 -26.21 2.81 23.23
N SER A 160 -27.38 2.71 23.87
CA SER A 160 -28.34 3.79 24.10
C SER A 160 -28.26 4.41 25.50
N ASN A 161 -27.54 3.82 26.44
CA ASN A 161 -27.34 4.40 27.76
C ASN A 161 -25.96 5.03 27.72
N GLY A 162 -25.85 6.35 27.91
CA GLY A 162 -24.57 7.06 27.91
C GLY A 162 -23.55 6.53 28.93
N PRO A 163 -22.34 7.10 29.00
CA PRO A 163 -21.29 6.62 29.88
C PRO A 163 -21.72 6.71 31.35
N ARG A 164 -21.47 5.65 32.12
CA ARG A 164 -21.82 5.60 33.55
C ARG A 164 -20.70 6.15 34.43
N LEU A 165 -19.47 5.96 34.00
CA LEU A 165 -18.28 6.46 34.70
C LEU A 165 -17.75 7.73 34.02
N PRO A 166 -16.84 8.45 34.71
CA PRO A 166 -16.17 9.61 34.14
C PRO A 166 -15.44 9.31 32.83
N TRP A 167 -15.24 10.36 32.06
CA TRP A 167 -14.47 10.31 30.83
C TRP A 167 -12.98 10.14 31.15
N LEU A 168 -12.36 9.12 30.58
CA LEU A 168 -10.92 8.93 30.62
C LEU A 168 -10.22 9.81 29.58
N PHE A 169 -10.75 9.79 28.36
CA PHE A 169 -10.16 10.50 27.22
C PHE A 169 -11.23 11.15 26.36
N LYS A 170 -10.91 12.33 25.80
CA LYS A 170 -11.80 13.08 24.91
C LYS A 170 -11.04 13.83 23.84
N GLY A 171 -11.65 14.01 22.67
CA GLY A 171 -11.02 14.75 21.59
C GLY A 171 -11.93 14.99 20.40
N TRP A 172 -11.70 16.11 19.73
CA TRP A 172 -12.43 16.49 18.53
C TRP A 172 -12.20 15.50 17.38
N LEU A 173 -13.24 15.25 16.60
CA LEU A 173 -13.16 14.50 15.37
C LEU A 173 -12.82 15.44 14.22
N VAL A 174 -11.63 15.27 13.66
CA VAL A 174 -11.13 16.08 12.54
C VAL A 174 -11.33 15.31 11.25
N ARG A 175 -12.14 15.87 10.35
CA ARG A 175 -12.33 15.35 9.00
C ARG A 175 -11.40 16.08 8.04
N LYS A 176 -10.62 15.31 7.26
CA LYS A 176 -9.81 15.91 6.20
C LYS A 176 -10.73 16.56 5.16
N ALA A 177 -10.58 17.87 4.95
CA ALA A 177 -11.27 18.59 3.88
C ALA A 177 -10.88 18.01 2.51
N GLN A 178 -11.87 17.87 1.63
CA GLN A 178 -11.71 17.40 0.26
C GLN A 178 -11.10 18.50 -0.62
#